data_AF-A0A857MJ61-F1
#
_entry.id   AF-A0A857MJ61-F1
#
_cell.length_a   1.000
_cell.length_b   1.000
_cell.length_c   1.000
_cell.angle_alpha   90.00
_cell.angle_beta   90.00
_cell.angle_gamma   90.00
#
_symmetry.space_group_name_H-M   'P 1'
#
loop_
_entity.id
_entity.type
_entity.pdbx_description
1 polymer ?
#
loop_
_entity_poly.entity_id
_entity_poly.type
_entity_poly.pdbx_seq_one_letter_code
_entity_poly.pdbx_strand_id
1 'polypeptide(L)'
;MRIRQSAAAVAIAGAVVLGIGACSDDADDTSTSASTSQAADASAPASGSAPADESGAETPASELTSESAQQILRVAVDAKSSKEDVEKVVDTTIPGTVMMVQAYAKASNAAGYTPDIYTVKSVAVTGDKAEATIAVKSPHAPMPVDVKLNYAKIDGQWKLSSDAVKMLASFGQQYGG
;
A
#
# COMPACT_ATOMS: atom_id res chain seq x y z
N MET A 1 6.50 -42.94 -14.58
CA MET A 1 7.26 -42.42 -13.43
C MET A 1 8.65 -41.99 -13.90
N ARG A 2 9.09 -40.77 -13.60
CA ARG A 2 10.50 -40.34 -13.67
C ARG A 2 10.86 -39.62 -12.36
N ILE A 3 12.11 -39.73 -11.96
CA ILE A 3 12.49 -39.73 -10.54
C ILE A 3 13.00 -38.36 -10.08
N ARG A 4 12.74 -38.13 -8.78
CA ARG A 4 13.08 -37.00 -7.90
C ARG A 4 14.53 -36.52 -7.98
N GLN A 5 14.71 -35.26 -7.57
CA GLN A 5 15.85 -34.57 -6.91
C GLN A 5 16.05 -33.18 -7.57
N SER A 6 16.27 -32.08 -6.85
CA SER A 6 17.12 -31.95 -5.64
C SER A 6 16.53 -31.05 -4.56
N ALA A 7 16.97 -31.26 -3.32
CA ALA A 7 16.81 -30.31 -2.22
C ALA A 7 18.10 -29.50 -2.04
N ALA A 8 18.00 -28.24 -1.66
CA ALA A 8 19.08 -27.46 -1.07
C ALA A 8 18.48 -26.47 -0.06
N ALA A 9 18.62 -26.77 1.22
CA ALA A 9 18.31 -25.82 2.28
C ALA A 9 19.53 -24.92 2.48
N VAL A 10 19.31 -23.60 2.48
CA VAL A 10 20.31 -22.62 2.92
C VAL A 10 19.72 -21.88 4.11
N ALA A 11 20.15 -22.27 5.30
CA ALA A 11 19.93 -21.51 6.52
C ALA A 11 21.13 -20.58 6.72
N ILE A 12 20.88 -19.29 6.91
CA ILE A 12 21.86 -18.33 7.44
C ILE A 12 21.16 -17.58 8.58
N ALA A 13 21.83 -17.52 9.73
CA ALA A 13 21.31 -16.92 10.95
C ALA A 13 22.06 -15.61 11.28
N GLY A 14 21.43 -14.77 12.09
CA GLY A 14 22.01 -13.54 12.63
C GLY A 14 21.70 -12.29 11.78
N ALA A 15 21.58 -11.09 12.36
CA ALA A 15 21.60 -10.74 13.79
C ALA A 15 20.77 -9.47 14.05
N VAL A 16 20.29 -9.30 15.28
CA VAL A 16 19.61 -8.07 15.73
C VAL A 16 20.64 -6.97 15.96
N VAL A 17 20.35 -5.77 15.45
CA VAL A 17 20.95 -4.52 15.94
C VAL A 17 19.82 -3.55 16.25
N LEU A 18 19.61 -3.27 17.53
CA LEU A 18 18.78 -2.16 18.01
C LEU A 18 19.64 -0.90 18.01
N GLY A 19 19.44 -0.03 17.03
CA GLY A 19 20.06 1.30 16.99
C GLY A 19 19.16 2.34 17.64
N ILE A 20 19.38 2.66 18.91
CA ILE A 20 18.88 3.88 19.55
C ILE A 20 20.06 4.81 19.86
N GLY A 21 20.10 5.93 19.14
CA GLY A 21 20.89 7.13 19.45
C GLY A 21 20.04 8.31 19.00
N ALA A 22 19.40 9.07 19.87
CA ALA A 22 19.99 9.94 20.89
C ALA A 22 20.76 11.10 20.25
N CYS A 23 20.17 12.29 20.38
CA CYS A 23 20.68 13.58 19.91
C CYS A 23 21.75 14.11 20.87
N SER A 24 22.80 14.73 20.32
CA SER A 24 23.61 15.87 20.82
C SER A 24 24.92 15.88 20.00
N ASP A 25 25.27 16.92 19.26
CA ASP A 25 25.56 18.31 19.67
C ASP A 25 26.87 18.38 20.49
N ASP A 26 27.85 19.11 19.95
CA ASP A 26 29.10 19.46 20.62
C ASP A 26 29.49 20.88 20.18
N ALA A 27 29.98 21.67 21.13
CA ALA A 27 29.98 23.13 21.05
C ALA A 27 31.29 23.74 21.55
N ASP A 28 31.64 24.92 21.01
CA ASP A 28 32.54 25.90 21.62
C ASP A 28 31.66 27.13 21.93
N ASP A 29 31.19 27.41 23.15
CA ASP A 29 31.93 27.73 24.38
C ASP A 29 32.47 29.18 24.42
N THR A 30 31.73 30.07 25.09
CA THR A 30 32.25 30.91 26.20
C THR A 30 31.14 31.75 26.84
N SER A 31 30.65 31.23 27.99
CA SER A 31 30.25 31.93 29.24
C SER A 31 29.19 33.08 29.23
N THR A 32 28.00 33.00 29.86
CA THR A 32 27.61 32.66 31.28
C THR A 32 27.46 33.93 32.16
N SER A 33 26.39 34.20 32.93
CA SER A 33 25.19 33.43 33.37
C SER A 33 23.97 34.38 33.56
N ALA A 34 22.74 34.02 33.18
CA ALA A 34 21.67 33.36 33.98
C ALA A 34 21.02 34.25 35.08
N SER A 35 19.72 34.21 35.39
CA SER A 35 18.58 33.37 34.95
C SER A 35 17.25 33.98 35.47
N THR A 36 16.01 33.71 35.03
CA THR A 36 15.39 32.84 33.98
C THR A 36 14.07 33.50 33.54
N SER A 37 13.66 33.40 32.26
CA SER A 37 12.27 33.64 31.81
C SER A 37 12.01 33.16 30.38
N GLN A 38 10.70 33.06 30.05
CA GLN A 38 10.10 32.95 28.72
C GLN A 38 9.99 31.55 28.10
N ALA A 39 8.83 31.29 27.47
CA ALA A 39 8.41 29.99 26.97
C ALA A 39 7.85 30.11 25.54
N ALA A 40 8.16 29.07 24.77
CA ALA A 40 7.43 28.52 23.62
C ALA A 40 7.24 29.35 22.32
N ASP A 41 7.56 28.64 21.24
CA ASP A 41 7.04 28.72 19.86
C ASP A 41 7.29 29.97 19.01
N ALA A 42 8.28 29.82 18.10
CA ALA A 42 8.50 30.70 16.98
C ALA A 42 8.56 29.93 15.65
N SER A 43 7.59 30.24 14.79
CA SER A 43 7.73 30.36 13.34
C SER A 43 7.92 29.11 12.47
N ALA A 44 6.87 28.79 11.71
CA ALA A 44 7.00 28.28 10.35
C ALA A 44 6.46 29.35 9.36
N PRO A 45 7.29 29.93 8.47
CA PRO A 45 6.81 30.83 7.43
C PRO A 45 6.19 30.06 6.25
N ALA A 46 5.35 30.74 5.46
CA ALA A 46 4.75 30.18 4.27
C ALA A 46 5.76 30.02 3.12
N SER A 47 5.70 28.91 2.39
CA SER A 47 6.33 28.75 1.08
C SER A 47 5.27 28.60 0.01
N GLY A 48 5.15 29.63 -0.83
CA GLY A 48 4.42 29.55 -2.09
C GLY A 48 5.21 28.84 -3.19
N SER A 49 4.49 28.49 -4.25
CA SER A 49 4.89 27.72 -5.43
C SER A 49 6.28 28.00 -6.04
N ALA A 50 6.92 26.93 -6.52
CA ALA A 50 7.75 26.95 -7.72
C ALA A 50 7.49 25.68 -8.55
N PRO A 51 7.35 25.77 -9.89
CA PRO A 51 7.15 24.60 -10.75
C PRO A 51 8.47 23.88 -11.03
N ALA A 52 8.44 22.55 -11.10
CA ALA A 52 9.57 21.75 -11.59
C ALA A 52 9.41 21.49 -13.10
N ASP A 53 10.41 21.98 -13.82
CA ASP A 53 10.62 21.99 -15.27
C ASP A 53 10.40 20.64 -15.98
N GLU A 54 9.84 20.67 -17.20
CA GLU A 54 9.70 19.51 -18.07
C GLU A 54 10.91 19.44 -19.04
N SER A 55 11.87 18.56 -18.77
CA SER A 55 12.86 18.15 -19.80
C SER A 55 13.56 16.82 -19.52
N GLY A 56 13.31 15.85 -20.41
CA GLY A 56 14.41 15.05 -20.95
C GLY A 56 14.91 13.85 -20.15
N ALA A 57 14.02 13.03 -19.58
CA ALA A 57 14.30 11.61 -19.38
C ALA A 57 13.15 10.81 -20.02
N GLU A 58 13.48 9.80 -20.83
CA GLU A 58 12.47 9.03 -21.57
C GLU A 58 11.49 8.37 -20.60
N THR A 59 10.25 8.85 -20.55
CA THR A 59 9.22 8.32 -19.64
C THR A 59 9.00 6.84 -19.93
N PRO A 60 9.39 5.90 -19.05
CA PRO A 60 8.95 4.53 -19.21
C PRO A 60 7.43 4.53 -18.97
N ALA A 61 6.68 3.99 -19.92
CA ALA A 61 5.31 3.65 -19.62
C ALA A 61 5.26 2.68 -18.42
N SER A 62 4.33 2.95 -17.49
CA SER A 62 3.86 2.00 -16.47
C SER A 62 4.72 1.79 -15.21
N GLU A 63 4.95 2.85 -14.43
CA GLU A 63 5.01 2.74 -12.96
C GLU A 63 3.60 2.90 -12.35
N LEU A 64 3.34 2.31 -11.17
CA LEU A 64 2.03 2.37 -10.52
C LEU A 64 1.90 3.61 -9.64
N THR A 65 0.99 4.52 -10.01
CA THR A 65 0.65 5.69 -9.17
C THR A 65 -0.41 5.34 -8.12
N SER A 66 -0.49 6.13 -7.05
CA SER A 66 -1.56 6.01 -6.04
C SER A 66 -2.97 6.16 -6.64
N GLU A 67 -3.14 6.99 -7.66
CA GLU A 67 -4.43 7.20 -8.35
C GLU A 67 -4.82 5.96 -9.16
N SER A 68 -3.90 5.41 -9.96
CA SER A 68 -4.16 4.18 -10.71
C SER A 68 -4.39 2.98 -9.78
N ALA A 69 -3.65 2.86 -8.68
CA ALA A 69 -3.89 1.85 -7.64
C ALA A 69 -5.28 2.01 -7.01
N GLN A 70 -5.69 3.24 -6.68
CA GLN A 70 -7.02 3.55 -6.15
C GLN A 70 -8.13 3.19 -7.15
N GLN A 71 -7.92 3.41 -8.46
CA GLN A 71 -8.89 3.04 -9.50
C GLN A 71 -9.01 1.53 -9.67
N ILE A 72 -7.88 0.81 -9.73
CA ILE A 72 -7.81 -0.66 -9.76
C ILE A 72 -8.57 -1.24 -8.55
N LEU A 73 -8.28 -0.74 -7.35
CA LEU A 73 -8.94 -1.18 -6.13
C LEU A 73 -10.45 -0.89 -6.14
N ARG A 74 -10.85 0.33 -6.52
CA ARG A 74 -12.26 0.73 -6.59
C ARG A 74 -13.07 -0.19 -7.49
N VAL A 75 -12.55 -0.54 -8.68
CA VAL A 75 -13.22 -1.50 -9.58
C VAL A 75 -13.26 -2.89 -8.96
N ALA A 76 -12.17 -3.37 -8.36
CA ALA A 76 -12.10 -4.70 -7.75
C ALA A 76 -13.06 -4.90 -6.55
N VAL A 77 -13.31 -3.86 -5.75
CA VAL A 77 -14.17 -3.94 -4.55
C VAL A 77 -15.59 -3.39 -4.74
N ASP A 78 -15.96 -2.89 -5.92
CA ASP A 78 -17.35 -2.49 -6.21
C ASP A 78 -18.20 -3.71 -6.60
N ALA A 79 -19.26 -3.96 -5.82
CA ALA A 79 -20.24 -5.02 -6.09
C ALA A 79 -21.00 -4.85 -7.42
N LYS A 80 -20.96 -3.65 -8.02
CA LYS A 80 -21.56 -3.32 -9.32
C LYS A 80 -20.63 -3.52 -10.52
N SER A 81 -19.32 -3.71 -10.30
CA SER A 81 -18.36 -3.90 -11.39
C SER A 81 -18.67 -5.14 -12.23
N SER A 82 -18.60 -4.99 -13.55
CA SER A 82 -18.80 -6.11 -14.47
C SER A 82 -17.67 -7.14 -14.33
N LYS A 83 -17.92 -8.39 -14.74
CA LYS A 83 -16.87 -9.43 -14.77
C LYS A 83 -15.68 -9.01 -15.64
N GLU A 84 -15.98 -8.39 -16.78
CA GLU A 84 -14.98 -7.95 -17.77
C GLU A 84 -14.11 -6.81 -17.24
N ASP A 85 -14.67 -5.91 -16.43
CA ASP A 85 -13.91 -4.83 -15.80
C ASP A 85 -13.03 -5.35 -14.67
N VAL A 86 -13.54 -6.28 -13.85
CA VAL A 86 -12.74 -6.97 -12.83
C VAL A 86 -11.58 -7.75 -13.46
N GLU A 87 -11.78 -8.40 -14.60
CA GLU A 87 -10.73 -9.13 -15.34
C GLU A 87 -9.59 -8.23 -15.86
N LYS A 88 -9.86 -6.94 -16.11
CA LYS A 88 -8.84 -5.95 -16.48
C LYS A 88 -7.98 -5.56 -15.28
N VAL A 89 -8.58 -5.43 -14.09
CA VAL A 89 -7.92 -4.88 -12.89
C VAL A 89 -7.36 -5.94 -11.93
N VAL A 90 -7.64 -7.22 -12.12
CA VAL A 90 -7.21 -8.32 -11.22
C VAL A 90 -6.39 -9.37 -11.97
N ASP A 91 -5.39 -9.93 -11.29
CA ASP A 91 -4.58 -11.05 -11.77
C ASP A 91 -5.43 -12.30 -12.06
N THR A 92 -5.55 -12.62 -13.35
CA THR A 92 -6.30 -13.77 -13.87
C THR A 92 -5.43 -15.00 -14.14
N THR A 93 -4.13 -14.99 -13.81
CA THR A 93 -3.23 -16.14 -14.02
C THR A 93 -3.63 -17.34 -13.16
N ILE A 94 -4.27 -17.08 -12.01
CA ILE A 94 -4.88 -18.10 -11.15
C ILE A 94 -6.37 -18.22 -11.48
N PRO A 95 -6.89 -19.43 -11.80
CA PRO A 95 -8.31 -19.61 -12.08
C PRO A 95 -9.16 -19.33 -10.85
N GLY A 96 -10.29 -18.65 -11.05
CA GLY A 96 -11.26 -18.33 -9.99
C GLY A 96 -11.02 -17.01 -9.25
N THR A 97 -9.88 -16.31 -9.44
CA THR A 97 -9.58 -15.04 -8.75
C THR A 97 -10.67 -13.98 -8.96
N VAL A 98 -11.20 -13.86 -10.18
CA VAL A 98 -12.31 -12.95 -10.54
C VAL A 98 -13.59 -13.28 -9.75
N MET A 99 -13.91 -14.56 -9.58
CA MET A 99 -15.09 -14.98 -8.82
C MET A 99 -14.90 -14.73 -7.32
N MET A 100 -13.70 -14.96 -6.79
CA MET A 100 -13.38 -14.68 -5.38
C MET A 100 -13.49 -13.20 -5.06
N VAL A 101 -12.92 -12.31 -5.88
CA VAL A 101 -12.98 -10.87 -5.62
C VAL A 101 -14.39 -10.30 -5.82
N GLN A 102 -15.18 -10.79 -6.79
CA GLN A 102 -16.59 -10.39 -6.93
C GLN A 102 -17.47 -10.91 -5.79
N ALA A 103 -17.22 -12.12 -5.26
CA ALA A 103 -17.91 -12.63 -4.08
C ALA A 103 -17.58 -11.79 -2.84
N TYR A 104 -16.29 -11.45 -2.66
CA TYR A 104 -15.85 -10.51 -1.63
C TYR A 104 -16.55 -9.15 -1.77
N ALA A 105 -16.49 -8.52 -2.94
CA ALA A 105 -17.09 -7.21 -3.19
C ALA A 105 -18.58 -7.19 -2.83
N LYS A 106 -19.34 -8.21 -3.23
CA LYS A 106 -20.77 -8.33 -2.87
C LYS A 106 -20.99 -8.44 -1.36
N ALA A 107 -20.24 -9.32 -0.68
CA ALA A 107 -20.37 -9.52 0.76
C ALA A 107 -19.92 -8.27 1.56
N SER A 108 -18.80 -7.66 1.17
CA SER A 108 -18.25 -6.48 1.84
C SER A 108 -19.17 -5.27 1.67
N ASN A 109 -19.70 -5.02 0.47
CA ASN A 109 -20.65 -3.93 0.23
C ASN A 109 -21.96 -4.14 1.01
N ALA A 110 -22.46 -5.38 1.12
CA ALA A 110 -23.62 -5.71 1.94
C ALA A 110 -23.37 -5.43 3.45
N ALA A 111 -22.12 -5.61 3.92
CA ALA A 111 -21.66 -5.23 5.26
C ALA A 111 -21.29 -3.73 5.39
N GLY A 112 -21.56 -2.90 4.38
CA GLY A 112 -21.31 -1.45 4.37
C GLY A 112 -19.91 -1.01 3.91
N TYR A 113 -19.03 -1.94 3.54
CA TYR A 113 -17.68 -1.64 3.03
C TYR A 113 -17.74 -1.34 1.51
N THR A 114 -18.27 -0.17 1.16
CA THR A 114 -18.35 0.33 -0.22
C THR A 114 -16.98 0.81 -0.74
N PRO A 115 -16.77 1.01 -2.05
CA PRO A 115 -15.47 1.41 -2.58
C PRO A 115 -14.92 2.74 -2.05
N ASP A 116 -15.78 3.63 -1.55
CA ASP A 116 -15.41 4.97 -1.08
C ASP A 116 -14.77 4.99 0.32
N ILE A 117 -14.82 3.88 1.06
CA ILE A 117 -14.15 3.76 2.36
C ILE A 117 -12.69 3.30 2.25
N TYR A 118 -12.20 2.97 1.06
CA TYR A 118 -10.82 2.59 0.78
C TYR A 118 -10.05 3.79 0.25
N THR A 119 -8.89 4.09 0.84
CA THR A 119 -8.01 5.20 0.41
C THR A 119 -6.57 4.73 0.35
N VAL A 120 -5.99 4.64 -0.86
CA VAL A 120 -4.55 4.41 -1.06
C VAL A 120 -3.77 5.61 -0.51
N LYS A 121 -2.91 5.37 0.48
CA LYS A 121 -2.05 6.36 1.14
C LYS A 121 -0.68 6.47 0.47
N SER A 122 -0.14 5.33 0.03
CA SER A 122 1.17 5.22 -0.60
C SER A 122 1.25 3.97 -1.48
N VAL A 123 2.14 4.00 -2.46
CA VAL A 123 2.51 2.87 -3.32
C VAL A 123 4.04 2.80 -3.35
N ALA A 124 4.60 1.62 -3.10
CA ALA A 124 6.01 1.32 -3.23
C ALA A 124 6.20 0.33 -4.38
N VAL A 125 6.76 0.79 -5.50
CA VAL A 125 7.02 -0.02 -6.71
C VAL A 125 8.40 -0.68 -6.61
N THR A 126 8.52 -1.91 -7.12
CA THR A 126 9.77 -2.69 -7.17
C THR A 126 9.73 -3.59 -8.40
N GLY A 127 10.17 -3.05 -9.54
CA GLY A 127 10.04 -3.71 -10.84
C GLY A 127 8.57 -3.96 -11.21
N ASP A 128 8.24 -5.20 -11.58
CA ASP A 128 6.88 -5.62 -11.96
C ASP A 128 5.94 -5.91 -10.77
N LYS A 129 6.29 -5.44 -9.57
CA LYS A 129 5.48 -5.55 -8.34
C LYS A 129 5.34 -4.20 -7.65
N ALA A 130 4.27 -4.01 -6.90
CA ALA A 130 4.13 -2.90 -5.99
C ALA A 130 3.35 -3.29 -4.73
N GLU A 131 3.71 -2.72 -3.58
CA GLU A 131 2.92 -2.79 -2.34
C GLU A 131 2.23 -1.44 -2.14
N ALA A 132 0.91 -1.41 -2.02
CA ALA A 132 0.18 -0.21 -1.63
C ALA A 132 -0.28 -0.30 -0.17
N THR A 133 -0.24 0.82 0.56
CA THR A 133 -0.88 0.95 1.88
C THR A 133 -2.22 1.64 1.71
N ILE A 134 -3.30 1.03 2.21
CA ILE A 134 -4.69 1.49 2.05
C ILE A 134 -5.32 1.67 3.42
N ALA A 135 -5.76 2.89 3.73
CA ALA A 135 -6.68 3.09 4.86
C ALA A 135 -8.07 2.57 4.48
N VAL A 136 -8.62 1.71 5.33
CA VAL A 136 -9.99 1.18 5.22
C VAL A 136 -10.81 1.74 6.38
N LYS A 137 -11.74 2.64 6.08
CA LYS A 137 -12.67 3.22 7.07
C LYS A 137 -13.83 2.26 7.31
N SER A 138 -13.69 1.36 8.28
CA SER A 138 -14.78 0.43 8.64
C SER A 138 -16.04 1.21 9.04
N PRO A 139 -17.24 0.84 8.55
CA PRO A 139 -18.51 1.38 9.05
C PRO A 139 -18.83 0.91 10.49
N HIS A 140 -18.05 -0.03 11.04
CA HIS A 140 -18.26 -0.63 12.36
C HIS A 140 -17.20 -0.22 13.40
N ALA A 141 -16.19 0.59 13.04
CA ALA A 141 -15.12 1.03 13.93
C ALA A 141 -14.79 2.52 13.77
N PRO A 142 -14.39 3.24 14.84
CA PRO A 142 -14.23 4.70 14.80
C PRO A 142 -12.96 5.17 14.08
N MET A 143 -11.93 4.33 13.96
CA MET A 143 -10.66 4.67 13.31
C MET A 143 -10.44 3.80 12.06
N PRO A 144 -9.91 4.37 10.95
CA PRO A 144 -9.47 3.58 9.80
C PRO A 144 -8.35 2.61 10.16
N VAL A 145 -8.31 1.47 9.47
CA VAL A 145 -7.23 0.48 9.59
C VAL A 145 -6.41 0.49 8.31
N ASP A 146 -5.08 0.56 8.42
CA ASP A 146 -4.19 0.44 7.27
C ASP A 146 -4.01 -1.04 6.89
N VAL A 147 -4.27 -1.37 5.63
CA VAL A 147 -4.09 -2.70 5.02
C VAL A 147 -3.07 -2.59 3.90
N LYS A 148 -2.22 -3.59 3.73
CA LYS A 148 -1.26 -3.68 2.63
C LYS A 148 -1.80 -4.62 1.55
N LEU A 149 -1.89 -4.15 0.31
CA LEU A 149 -2.29 -4.95 -0.85
C LEU A 149 -1.22 -4.88 -1.94
N ASN A 150 -0.89 -6.04 -2.50
CA ASN A 150 0.08 -6.18 -3.57
C ASN A 150 -0.56 -6.03 -4.95
N TYR A 151 0.21 -5.45 -5.87
CA TYR A 151 -0.11 -5.28 -7.27
C TYR A 151 1.02 -5.90 -8.09
N ALA A 152 0.67 -6.44 -9.26
CA ALA A 152 1.61 -7.03 -10.20
C ALA A 152 1.38 -6.45 -11.59
N LYS A 153 2.46 -6.23 -12.34
CA LYS A 153 2.42 -5.81 -13.74
C LYS A 153 2.37 -7.05 -14.62
N ILE A 154 1.22 -7.27 -15.25
CA ILE A 154 0.91 -8.46 -16.06
C ILE A 154 0.55 -7.95 -17.46
N ASP A 155 1.25 -8.43 -18.49
CA ASP A 155 1.07 -8.00 -19.88
C ASP A 155 1.10 -6.46 -20.02
N GLY A 156 2.06 -5.82 -19.35
CA GLY A 156 2.27 -4.37 -19.31
C GLY A 156 1.28 -3.58 -18.43
N GLN A 157 0.25 -4.21 -17.89
CA GLN A 157 -0.83 -3.60 -17.13
C GLN A 157 -0.72 -3.91 -15.64
N TRP A 158 -0.87 -2.90 -14.79
CA TRP A 158 -0.94 -3.11 -13.34
C TRP A 158 -2.28 -3.70 -12.94
N LYS A 159 -2.24 -4.77 -12.15
CA LYS A 159 -3.41 -5.47 -11.62
C LYS A 159 -3.23 -5.78 -10.14
N LEU A 160 -4.34 -5.85 -9.40
CA LEU A 160 -4.37 -6.37 -8.04
C LEU A 160 -3.95 -7.86 -8.06
N SER A 161 -2.97 -8.23 -7.24
CA SER A 161 -2.36 -9.56 -7.31
C SER A 161 -3.27 -10.68 -6.78
N SER A 162 -3.00 -11.93 -7.18
CA SER A 162 -3.72 -13.10 -6.67
C SER A 162 -3.61 -13.28 -5.14
N ASP A 163 -2.53 -12.82 -4.49
CA ASP A 163 -2.41 -12.85 -3.03
C ASP A 163 -3.21 -11.73 -2.34
N ALA A 164 -3.25 -10.53 -2.92
CA ALA A 164 -4.11 -9.45 -2.45
C ALA A 164 -5.59 -9.83 -2.54
N VAL A 165 -6.03 -10.49 -3.62
CA VAL A 165 -7.40 -11.00 -3.73
C VAL A 165 -7.72 -12.07 -2.68
N LYS A 166 -6.77 -12.98 -2.38
CA LYS A 166 -6.96 -13.97 -1.30
C LYS A 166 -7.05 -13.30 0.07
N MET A 167 -6.27 -12.25 0.32
CA MET A 167 -6.35 -11.45 1.55
C MET A 167 -7.73 -10.79 1.68
N LEU A 168 -8.21 -10.10 0.64
CA LEU A 168 -9.55 -9.51 0.61
C LEU A 168 -10.63 -10.58 0.86
N ALA A 169 -10.58 -11.69 0.13
CA ALA A 169 -11.53 -12.79 0.30
C ALA A 169 -11.55 -13.35 1.74
N SER A 170 -10.39 -13.42 2.41
CA SER A 170 -10.32 -13.87 3.81
C SER A 170 -11.03 -12.93 4.78
N PHE A 171 -10.99 -11.60 4.56
CA PHE A 171 -11.79 -10.65 5.33
C PHE A 171 -13.29 -10.90 5.12
N GLY A 172 -13.72 -11.19 3.88
CA GLY A 172 -15.11 -11.54 3.59
C GLY A 172 -15.62 -12.77 4.34
N GLN A 173 -14.77 -13.78 4.55
CA GLN A 173 -15.12 -14.98 5.34
C GLN A 173 -15.25 -14.67 6.85
N GLN A 174 -14.46 -13.73 7.37
CA GLN A 174 -14.45 -13.41 8.80
C GLN A 174 -15.68 -12.61 9.27
N TYR A 175 -16.39 -11.95 8.35
CA TYR A 175 -17.60 -11.14 8.65
C TYR A 175 -18.89 -11.68 8.01
N GLY A 176 -18.86 -12.88 7.41
CA GLY A 176 -19.96 -13.48 6.64
C GLY A 176 -20.63 -14.69 7.29
N GLY A 177 -20.64 -14.76 8.63
CA GLY A 177 -21.27 -15.84 9.41
C GLY A 177 -22.70 -15.51 9.86
#